data_AF-A0A920GP49-F1
#
_entry.id   AF-A0A920GP49-F1
#
_cell.length_a   1.000
_cell.length_b   1.000
_cell.length_c   1.000
_cell.angle_alpha   90.00
_cell.angle_beta   90.00
_cell.angle_gamma   90.00
#
_symmetry.space_group_name_H-M   'P 1'
#
loop_
_entity.id
_entity.type
_entity.pdbx_description
1 polymer ?
#
loop_
_entity_poly.entity_id
_entity_poly.type
_entity_poly.pdbx_seq_one_letter_code
_entity_poly.pdbx_strand_id
1 'polypeptide(L)'
;MPRDMIENEKSSSINPSEAVEEKVSLSDRFGLWLGFHPCTQDEYLEMIARYCKAYELSLDFDFIKAQAIEWQATRGARSGRVAWQFFVDLAAKTNTNIDN
;
A
#
# COMPACT_ATOMS: atom_id res chain seq x y z
N MET A 1 -14.58 -1.11 20.58
CA MET A 1 -15.55 -2.12 20.13
C MET A 1 -15.54 -2.14 18.60
N PRO A 2 -14.86 -3.11 17.97
CA PRO A 2 -14.94 -3.32 16.53
C PRO A 2 -16.35 -3.80 16.19
N ARG A 3 -16.94 -3.26 15.12
CA ARG A 3 -18.27 -3.69 14.66
C ARG A 3 -18.17 -5.11 14.12
N ASP A 4 -18.86 -6.04 14.77
CA ASP A 4 -19.14 -7.37 14.23
C ASP A 4 -20.00 -7.22 12.97
N MET A 5 -19.44 -7.64 11.83
CA MET A 5 -20.16 -7.75 10.57
C MET A 5 -20.91 -9.09 10.57
N ILE A 6 -21.85 -9.26 11.49
CA ILE A 6 -22.67 -10.46 11.65
C ILE A 6 -24.13 -10.04 11.54
N GLU A 7 -24.69 -10.17 10.34
CA GLU A 7 -26.08 -10.64 10.10
C GLU A 7 -26.47 -10.37 8.64
N ASN A 8 -26.07 -11.28 7.74
CA ASN A 8 -26.85 -11.58 6.53
C ASN A 8 -26.48 -12.92 5.88
N GLU A 9 -25.54 -13.70 6.45
CA GLU A 9 -25.12 -15.00 5.88
C GLU A 9 -25.73 -16.23 6.58
N LYS A 10 -26.66 -16.07 7.52
CA LYS A 10 -27.21 -17.20 8.32
C LYS A 10 -28.30 -18.02 7.62
N SER A 11 -28.54 -17.84 6.32
CA SER A 11 -29.47 -18.69 5.58
C SER A 11 -28.89 -19.13 4.24
N SER A 12 -28.21 -20.29 4.25
CA SER A 12 -27.91 -21.14 3.08
C SER A 12 -26.48 -21.15 2.51
N SER A 13 -25.45 -21.35 3.35
CA SER A 13 -24.15 -21.82 2.83
C SER A 13 -23.59 -22.92 3.74
N ILE A 14 -24.11 -24.13 3.51
CA ILE A 14 -23.79 -25.35 4.27
C ILE A 14 -22.41 -25.91 3.86
N ASN A 15 -21.82 -25.47 2.75
CA ASN A 15 -20.51 -25.93 2.28
C ASN A 15 -19.58 -24.75 1.88
N PRO A 16 -18.38 -24.63 2.51
CA PRO A 16 -17.40 -23.58 2.18
C PRO A 16 -16.97 -23.55 0.71
N SER A 17 -16.99 -24.69 0.02
CA SER A 17 -16.63 -24.82 -1.39
C SER A 17 -17.62 -24.12 -2.33
N GLU A 18 -18.92 -24.15 -2.01
CA GLU A 18 -19.99 -23.55 -2.80
C GLU A 18 -19.89 -22.02 -2.80
N ALA A 19 -19.53 -21.43 -1.65
CA ALA A 19 -19.28 -20.00 -1.51
C ALA A 19 -18.01 -19.52 -2.26
N VAL A 20 -17.01 -20.39 -2.46
CA VAL A 20 -15.82 -20.08 -3.26
C VAL A 20 -16.16 -20.15 -4.76
N GLU A 21 -16.90 -21.18 -5.18
CA GLU A 21 -17.36 -21.33 -6.57
C GLU A 21 -18.27 -20.18 -7.02
N GLU A 22 -19.18 -19.70 -6.16
CA GLU A 22 -19.98 -18.51 -6.46
C GLU A 22 -19.13 -17.24 -6.63
N LYS A 23 -18.10 -17.03 -5.80
CA LYS A 23 -17.20 -15.86 -5.90
C LYS A 23 -16.32 -15.91 -7.16
N VAL A 24 -15.87 -17.10 -7.54
CA VAL A 24 -15.12 -17.33 -8.79
C VAL A 24 -16.03 -17.12 -10.00
N SER A 25 -17.25 -17.66 -9.98
CA SER A 25 -18.28 -17.46 -11.01
C SER A 25 -18.66 -15.99 -11.18
N LEU A 26 -18.76 -15.23 -10.08
CA LEU A 26 -18.98 -13.78 -10.11
C LEU A 26 -17.81 -13.04 -10.77
N SER A 27 -16.57 -13.40 -10.41
CA SER A 27 -15.35 -12.78 -10.95
C SER A 27 -15.21 -13.01 -12.46
N ASP A 28 -15.57 -14.20 -12.95
CA ASP A 28 -15.51 -14.59 -14.36
C ASP A 28 -16.52 -13.80 -15.23
N ARG A 29 -17.64 -13.36 -14.64
CA ARG A 29 -18.67 -12.55 -15.32
C ARG A 29 -18.30 -11.09 -15.51
N PHE A 30 -17.28 -10.56 -14.82
CA PHE A 30 -16.83 -9.18 -15.02
C PHE A 30 -15.97 -9.02 -16.28
N GLY A 31 -15.36 -10.11 -16.79
CA GLY A 31 -14.60 -10.11 -18.05
C GLY A 31 -13.43 -9.11 -18.14
N LEU A 32 -13.06 -8.46 -17.03
CA LEU A 32 -12.04 -7.43 -16.96
C LEU A 32 -10.92 -7.86 -16.00
N TRP A 33 -9.70 -7.88 -16.52
CA TRP A 33 -8.51 -8.15 -15.74
C TRP A 33 -7.66 -6.88 -15.66
N LEU A 34 -7.53 -6.32 -14.46
CA LEU A 34 -6.67 -5.17 -14.20
C LEU A 34 -5.28 -5.67 -13.82
N GLY A 35 -4.35 -5.62 -14.79
CA GLY A 35 -2.94 -5.84 -14.52
C GLY A 35 -2.33 -4.64 -13.80
N PHE A 36 -1.37 -4.90 -12.92
CA PHE A 36 -0.56 -3.86 -12.29
C PHE A 36 0.82 -3.81 -12.92
N HIS A 37 1.29 -2.61 -13.25
CA HIS A 37 2.66 -2.41 -13.70
C HIS A 37 3.62 -2.50 -12.50
N PRO A 38 4.79 -3.12 -12.68
CA PRO A 38 5.80 -3.15 -11.63
C PRO A 38 6.30 -1.73 -11.35
N CYS A 39 6.39 -1.37 -10.07
CA CYS A 39 6.92 -0.08 -9.65
C CYS A 39 8.44 -0.04 -9.86
N THR A 40 8.88 0.87 -10.73
CA THR A 40 10.30 1.13 -10.97
C THR A 40 10.92 1.86 -9.78
N GLN A 41 12.25 1.89 -9.72
CA GLN A 41 12.94 2.64 -8.66
C GLN A 41 12.68 4.15 -8.78
N ASP A 42 12.60 4.67 -10.00
CA ASP A 42 12.40 6.10 -10.22
C ASP A 42 10.98 6.52 -9.79
N GLU A 43 9.96 5.73 -10.12
CA GLU A 43 8.58 5.96 -9.61
C GLU A 43 8.53 5.88 -8.07
N TYR A 44 9.24 4.92 -7.48
CA TYR A 44 9.36 4.80 -6.02
C TYR A 44 9.99 6.04 -5.38
N LEU A 45 11.09 6.54 -5.94
CA LEU A 45 11.76 7.74 -5.45
C LEU A 45 10.93 9.00 -5.70
N GLU A 46 10.21 9.06 -6.81
CA GLU A 46 9.31 10.17 -7.13
C GLU A 46 8.15 10.26 -6.13
N MET A 47 7.56 9.13 -5.76
CA MET A 47 6.53 9.08 -4.71
C MET A 47 7.05 9.66 -3.38
N ILE A 48 8.26 9.28 -2.98
CA ILE A 48 8.91 9.80 -1.77
C ILE A 48 9.18 11.30 -1.87
N ALA A 49 9.70 11.77 -3.01
CA ALA A 49 9.95 13.19 -3.26
C ALA A 49 8.66 14.02 -3.13
N ARG A 50 7.55 13.49 -3.66
CA ARG A 50 6.23 14.13 -3.56
C ARG A 50 5.74 14.19 -2.11
N TYR A 51 5.92 13.15 -1.31
CA TYR A 51 5.59 13.20 0.12
C TYR A 51 6.46 14.23 0.86
N CYS A 52 7.78 14.21 0.64
CA CYS A 52 8.69 15.18 1.27
C CYS A 52 8.29 16.62 0.92
N LYS A 53 7.94 16.88 -0.33
CA LYS A 53 7.45 18.20 -0.77
C LYS A 53 6.11 18.57 -0.13
N ALA A 54 5.17 17.63 -0.05
CA ALA A 54 3.83 17.88 0.48
C ALA A 54 3.82 18.22 1.99
N TYR A 55 4.78 17.68 2.75
CA TYR A 55 4.94 17.93 4.18
C TYR A 55 6.14 18.83 4.51
N GLU A 56 6.64 19.57 3.50
CA GLU A 56 7.70 20.57 3.65
C GLU A 56 8.99 20.04 4.33
N LEU A 57 9.28 18.74 4.11
CA LEU A 57 10.44 18.07 4.67
C LEU A 57 11.71 18.58 3.98
N SER A 58 12.42 19.46 4.68
CA SER A 58 13.60 20.16 4.18
C SER A 58 14.88 19.37 4.45
N LEU A 59 15.04 18.23 3.78
CA LEU A 59 16.26 17.42 3.80
C LEU A 59 16.90 17.36 2.43
N ASP A 60 18.20 17.07 2.40
CA ASP A 60 18.90 16.76 1.16
C ASP A 60 18.29 15.51 0.49
N PHE A 61 17.92 15.66 -0.78
CA PHE A 61 17.25 14.61 -1.52
C PHE A 61 18.17 13.44 -1.84
N ASP A 62 19.48 13.68 -2.02
CA ASP A 62 20.44 12.59 -2.25
C ASP A 62 20.58 11.69 -1.01
N PHE A 63 20.59 12.30 0.18
CA PHE A 63 20.50 11.58 1.45
C PHE A 63 19.20 10.78 1.58
N ILE A 64 18.06 11.37 1.26
CA ILE A 64 16.75 10.68 1.28
C ILE A 64 16.77 9.49 0.32
N LYS A 65 17.27 9.68 -0.91
CA LYS A 65 17.34 8.66 -1.95
C LYS A 65 18.18 7.46 -1.51
N ALA A 66 19.36 7.71 -0.93
CA ALA A 66 20.22 6.64 -0.42
C ALA A 66 19.50 5.79 0.65
N GLN A 67 18.88 6.43 1.64
CA GLN A 67 18.14 5.73 2.68
C GLN A 67 16.90 5.01 2.14
N ALA A 68 16.19 5.60 1.17
CA ALA A 68 15.02 4.97 0.55
C ALA A 68 15.39 3.69 -0.21
N ILE A 69 16.54 3.69 -0.88
CA ILE A 69 17.09 2.52 -1.60
C ILE A 69 17.50 1.43 -0.61
N GLU A 70 18.09 1.77 0.52
CA GLU A 70 18.39 0.81 1.57
C GLU A 70 17.09 0.23 2.17
N TRP A 71 16.13 1.11 2.49
CA TRP A 71 14.85 0.73 3.08
C TRP A 71 14.08 -0.27 2.21
N GLN A 72 13.94 -0.02 0.91
CA GLN A 72 13.23 -0.96 0.02
C GLN A 72 13.92 -2.33 -0.05
N ALA A 73 15.26 -2.39 0.06
CA ALA A 73 16.00 -3.64 0.01
C ALA A 73 15.68 -4.52 1.23
N THR A 74 15.48 -3.91 2.40
CA THR A 74 15.05 -4.64 3.62
C THR A 74 13.62 -5.18 3.53
N ARG A 75 12.75 -4.53 2.74
CA ARG A 75 11.34 -4.91 2.56
C ARG A 75 11.09 -5.81 1.36
N GLY A 76 12.05 -5.92 0.45
CA GLY A 76 11.97 -6.78 -0.74
C GLY A 76 10.97 -6.32 -1.81
N ALA A 77 10.49 -5.07 -1.76
CA ALA A 77 9.50 -4.56 -2.71
C ALA A 77 9.54 -3.04 -2.90
N ARG A 78 9.14 -2.60 -4.10
CA ARG A 78 8.84 -1.21 -4.44
C ARG A 78 7.35 -1.07 -4.61
N SER A 79 6.73 -0.18 -3.85
CA SER A 79 5.31 0.14 -3.98
C SER A 79 5.02 1.46 -3.29
N GLY A 80 3.87 2.06 -3.59
CA GLY A 80 3.41 3.26 -2.88
C GLY A 80 3.28 3.03 -1.36
N ARG A 81 2.92 1.81 -0.94
CA ARG A 81 2.87 1.45 0.48
C ARG A 81 4.25 1.49 1.13
N VAL A 82 5.26 0.90 0.50
CA VAL A 82 6.63 0.91 1.05
C VAL A 82 7.20 2.34 1.07
N ALA A 83 6.91 3.14 0.03
CA ALA A 83 7.29 4.55 -0.03
C ALA A 83 6.68 5.36 1.12
N TRP A 84 5.39 5.16 1.39
CA TRP A 84 4.71 5.81 2.52
C TRP A 84 5.30 5.39 3.86
N GLN A 85 5.56 4.09 4.06
CA GLN A 85 6.19 3.60 5.29
C GLN A 85 7.57 4.20 5.53
N PHE A 86 8.39 4.29 4.48
CA PHE A 86 9.69 4.96 4.55
C PHE A 86 9.53 6.44 4.91
N PHE A 87 8.61 7.16 4.25
CA PHE A 87 8.36 8.57 4.53
C PHE A 87 7.91 8.80 5.98
N VAL A 88 7.01 7.97 6.52
CA VAL A 88 6.57 8.06 7.92
C VAL A 88 7.73 7.81 8.89
N ASP A 89 8.57 6.82 8.63
CA ASP A 89 9.78 6.57 9.43
C ASP A 89 10.75 7.75 9.38
N LEU A 90 10.96 8.32 8.19
CA LEU A 90 11.79 9.50 7.99
C LEU A 90 11.24 10.71 8.75
N ALA A 91 9.94 10.99 8.61
CA ALA A 91 9.25 12.09 9.29
C ALA A 91 9.32 11.95 10.82
N ALA A 92 9.18 10.73 11.33
CA ALA A 92 9.34 10.44 12.76
C ALA A 92 10.77 10.75 13.24
N LYS A 93 11.79 10.37 12.46
CA LYS A 93 13.20 10.66 12.79
C LYS A 93 13.52 12.15 12.76
N THR A 94 12.83 12.92 11.93
CA THR A 94 13.03 14.37 11.78
C THR A 94 12.07 15.23 12.60
N ASN A 95 11.20 14.62 13.42
CA ASN A 95 10.13 15.29 14.16
C ASN A 95 9.23 16.16 13.27
N THR A 96 8.96 15.70 12.06
CA THR A 96 8.07 16.39 11.12
C THR A 96 6.63 15.97 11.39
N ASN A 97 5.75 16.95 11.57
CA ASN A 97 4.33 16.70 11.77
C ASN A 97 3.69 16.30 10.43
N ILE A 98 3.01 15.15 10.41
CA ILE A 98 2.33 14.60 9.23
C ILE A 98 0.80 14.54 9.41
N ASP A 99 0.28 15.08 10.51
CA ASP A 99 -1.14 15.17 10.82
C ASP A 99 -1.69 16.49 10.25
N ASN A 100 -1.83 16.55 8.92
CA ASN A 100 -2.56 17.63 8.23
C ASN A 100 -4.06 17.36 8.20
#